data_AF-U2JTD8-F1
#
_entry.id   AF-U2JTD8-F1
#
_cell.length_a   1.000
_cell.length_b   1.000
_cell.length_c   1.000
_cell.angle_alpha   90.00
_cell.angle_beta   90.00
_cell.angle_gamma   90.00
#
_symmetry.space_group_name_H-M   'P 1'
#
loop_
_entity.id
_entity.type
_entity.pdbx_description
1 polymer ?
#
loop_
_entity_poly.entity_id
_entity_poly.type
_entity_poly.pdbx_seq_one_letter_code
_entity_poly.pdbx_strand_id
1 'polypeptide(L)' 'MKEEQDAYIIGVDGPVKEFVGKIVAVIHRKDDVEEKWVVAPHELYISKEQIWDKVMFTEQYFDSEIIM' A
#
# COMPACT_ATOMS: atom_id res chain seq x y z
N MET A 1 21.54 2.59 10.63
CA MET A 1 20.28 3.33 10.78
C MET A 1 19.20 2.48 10.14
N LYS A 2 18.00 2.40 10.71
CA LYS A 2 16.91 1.61 10.12
C LYS A 2 16.21 2.49 9.09
N GLU A 3 15.95 1.96 7.90
CA GLU A 3 15.19 2.68 6.87
C GLU A 3 13.74 2.86 7.32
N GLU A 4 13.09 3.89 6.79
CA GLU A 4 11.68 4.15 7.06
C GLU A 4 10.81 3.13 6.31
N GLN A 5 9.62 2.88 6.84
CA GLN A 5 8.68 1.92 6.26
C GLN A 5 7.98 2.54 5.04
N ASP A 6 8.13 1.92 3.88
CA ASP A 6 7.45 2.37 2.66
C ASP A 6 5.95 2.07 2.70
N ALA A 7 5.19 2.97 2.06
CA ALA A 7 3.73 2.89 1.99
C ALA A 7 3.15 3.41 0.67
N TYR A 8 2.10 2.75 0.20
CA TYR A 8 1.16 3.27 -0.79
C TYR A 8 0.07 4.07 -0.10
N ILE A 9 -0.16 5.31 -0.56
CA ILE A 9 -1.31 6.11 -0.16
C ILE A 9 -2.39 5.95 -1.23
N ILE A 10 -3.58 5.49 -0.82
CA ILE A 10 -4.72 5.30 -1.72
C ILE A 10 -5.93 6.12 -1.28
N GLY A 11 -6.77 6.52 -2.24
CA GLY A 11 -7.95 7.35 -1.97
C GLY A 11 -7.64 8.85 -1.88
N VAL A 12 -6.54 9.31 -2.49
CA VAL A 12 -6.17 10.72 -2.63
C VAL A 12 -5.90 11.03 -4.10
N ASP A 13 -6.44 12.15 -4.59
CA ASP A 13 -6.26 12.59 -5.98
C ASP A 13 -5.04 13.52 -6.09
N GLY A 14 -3.88 12.91 -6.37
CA GLY A 14 -2.62 13.62 -6.66
C GLY A 14 -1.55 13.48 -5.57
N PRO A 15 -0.34 14.02 -5.83
CA PRO A 15 0.77 13.94 -4.89
C PRO A 15 0.51 14.77 -3.64
N VAL A 16 0.92 14.23 -2.49
CA VAL A 16 0.81 14.87 -1.18
C VAL A 16 2.19 15.00 -0.54
N LYS A 17 2.39 16.07 0.23
CA LYS A 17 3.60 16.26 1.03
C LYS A 17 3.57 15.41 2.31
N GLU A 18 2.41 15.37 2.97
CA GLU A 18 2.16 14.68 4.22
C GLU A 18 0.75 14.07 4.18
N PHE A 19 0.57 12.91 4.80
CA PHE A 19 -0.72 12.22 4.86
C PHE A 19 -0.88 11.47 6.18
N VAL A 20 -2.05 11.60 6.80
CA VAL A 20 -2.43 10.84 8.00
C VAL A 20 -3.62 9.97 7.65
N GLY A 21 -3.46 8.65 7.80
CA GLY A 21 -4.49 7.67 7.48
C GLY A 21 -4.34 6.40 8.32
N LYS A 22 -5.20 5.42 8.03
CA LYS A 22 -5.15 4.10 8.63
C LYS A 22 -4.42 3.14 7.69
N ILE A 23 -3.62 2.23 8.23
CA ILE A 23 -3.13 1.08 7.48
C ILE A 23 -4.33 0.14 7.27
N VAL A 24 -4.67 -0.14 6.01
CA VAL A 24 -5.79 -1.02 5.63
C VAL A 24 -5.35 -2.37 5.09
N ALA A 25 -4.08 -2.48 4.73
CA ALA A 25 -3.46 -3.73 4.32
C ALA A 25 -1.93 -3.62 4.40
N VAL A 26 -1.29 -4.78 4.37
CA VAL A 26 0.15 -4.95 4.15
C VAL A 26 0.32 -5.77 2.88
N ILE A 27 1.20 -5.31 1.99
CA ILE A 27 1.65 -6.08 0.83
C ILE A 27 2.96 -6.76 1.23
N HIS A 28 2.91 -8.08 1.30
CA HIS A 28 4.10 -8.91 1.50
C HIS A 28 4.64 -9.34 0.14
N ARG A 29 5.87 -8.94 -0.18
CA ARG A 29 6.58 -9.38 -1.38
C ARG A 29 7.46 -10.56 -1.00
N LYS A 30 7.19 -11.73 -1.58
CA LYS A 30 7.90 -12.99 -1.25
C LYS A 30 9.33 -13.02 -1.79
N ASP A 31 9.59 -12.21 -2.80
CA ASP A 31 10.86 -12.05 -3.50
C ASP A 31 11.61 -10.76 -3.11
N ASP A 32 11.14 -10.04 -2.09
CA ASP A 32 11.75 -8.82 -1.54
C ASP A 32 11.92 -8.96 -0.01
N VAL A 33 12.82 -8.16 0.58
CA VAL A 33 13.07 -8.16 2.02
C VAL A 33 12.17 -7.18 2.78
N GLU A 34 11.41 -6.35 2.05
CA GLU A 34 10.52 -5.35 2.62
C GLU A 34 9.04 -5.62 2.35
N GLU A 35 8.23 -5.31 3.36
CA GLU A 35 6.78 -5.18 3.20
C GLU A 35 6.43 -3.75 2.77
N LYS A 36 5.26 -3.56 2.15
CA LYS A 36 4.73 -2.23 1.83
C LYS A 36 3.39 -2.04 2.53
N TRP A 37 3.22 -0.93 3.24
CA TRP A 37 1.93 -0.61 3.86
C TRP A 37 0.97 0.00 2.84
N VAL A 38 -0.32 -0.27 2.99
CA VAL A 38 -1.37 0.43 2.25
C VAL A 38 -2.11 1.31 3.23
N VAL A 39 -2.03 2.63 3.02
CA VAL A 39 -2.61 3.64 3.91
C VAL A 39 -3.75 4.36 3.19
N ALA A 40 -4.89 4.47 3.86
CA ALA A 40 -6.10 5.07 3.31
C ALA A 40 -6.77 6.04 4.29
N PRO A 41 -7.66 6.94 3.84
CA PRO A 41 -8.53 7.71 4.71
C PRO A 41 -9.35 6.80 5.64
N HIS A 42 -9.63 7.28 6.85
CA HIS A 42 -10.32 6.50 7.89
C HIS A 42 -11.70 5.98 7.43
N GLU A 43 -12.44 6.80 6.67
CA GLU A 43 -13.79 6.48 6.17
C GLU A 43 -13.79 5.63 4.89
N LEU A 44 -12.61 5.36 4.30
CA LEU A 44 -12.54 4.55 3.09
C LEU A 44 -12.64 3.06 3.45
N TYR A 45 -13.66 2.42 2.88
CA TYR A 45 -13.79 0.97 2.83
C TYR A 45 -13.35 0.52 1.44
N ILE A 46 -12.39 -0.40 1.38
CA ILE A 46 -11.78 -0.83 0.13
C ILE A 46 -11.52 -2.33 0.19
N SER A 47 -11.79 -3.03 -0.91
CA SER A 47 -11.53 -4.47 -1.02
C SER A 47 -10.09 -4.76 -1.43
N LYS A 48 -9.63 -6.00 -1.20
CA LYS A 48 -8.33 -6.48 -1.69
C LYS A 48 -8.16 -6.31 -3.20
N GLU A 49 -9.21 -6.54 -3.98
CA GLU A 49 -9.22 -6.35 -5.44
C GLU A 49 -9.03 -4.86 -5.81
N GLN A 50 -9.75 -3.97 -5.15
CA GLN A 50 -9.60 -2.52 -5.36
C GLN A 50 -8.21 -2.01 -4.94
N ILE A 51 -7.62 -2.56 -3.88
CA ILE A 51 -6.23 -2.27 -3.52
C ILE A 51 -5.31 -2.73 -4.66
N TRP A 52 -5.47 -3.97 -5.13
CA TRP A 52 -4.67 -4.52 -6.21
C TRP A 52 -4.71 -3.65 -7.47
N ASP A 53 -5.90 -3.24 -7.91
CA ASP A 53 -6.05 -2.35 -9.08
C ASP A 53 -5.27 -1.03 -8.96
N LYS A 54 -5.11 -0.50 -7.74
CA LYS A 54 -4.37 0.74 -7.50
C LYS A 54 -2.86 0.54 -7.48
N VAL A 55 -2.37 -0.62 -7.04
CA VAL A 55 -0.94 -0.87 -6.85
C VAL A 55 -0.33 -1.74 -7.96
N MET A 56 -1.16 -2.38 -8.79
CA MET A 56 -0.74 -3.37 -9.79
C MET A 56 0.34 -2.84 -10.74
N PHE A 57 0.31 -1.55 -11.10
CA PHE A 57 1.33 -0.97 -11.97
C PHE A 57 2.76 -1.20 -11.46
N THR A 58 2.97 -1.14 -10.15
CA THR A 58 4.26 -1.42 -9.52
C THR A 58 4.35 -2.88 -9.07
N GLU A 59 3.30 -3.40 -8.43
CA GLU A 59 3.31 -4.74 -7.85
C GLU A 59 3.34 -5.88 -8.89
N GLN A 60 3.04 -5.62 -10.16
CA GLN A 60 3.20 -6.61 -11.25
C GLN A 60 4.64 -7.11 -11.44
N TYR A 61 5.63 -6.42 -10.85
CA TYR A 61 7.04 -6.78 -10.92
C TYR A 61 7.55 -7.57 -9.71
N PHE A 62 6.66 -7.89 -8.75
CA PHE A 62 6.99 -8.59 -7.50
C PHE A 62 6.04 -9.78 -7.26
N ASP A 63 6.46 -10.77 -6.47
CA ASP A 63 5.58 -11.83 -5.98
C ASP A 63 4.82 -11.35 -4.74
N SER A 64 3.79 -10.54 -5.00
CA SER A 64 3.08 -9.80 -3.97
C SER A 64 1.80 -10.49 -3.47
N GLU A 65 1.62 -10.46 -2.16
CA GLU A 65 0.40 -10.89 -1.48
C GLU A 65 -0.16 -9.76 -0.59
N ILE A 66 -1.39 -9.32 -0.88
CA ILE A 66 -2.11 -8.37 0.00
C ILE A 66 -2.70 -9.11 1.20
N ILE A 67 -2.39 -8.64 2.41
CA ILE A 67 -2.91 -9.10 3.70
C ILE A 67 -3.72 -7.94 4.30
N MET A 68 -5.01 -8.13 4.57
CA MET A 68 -5.92 -7.11 5.14
C MET A 68 -6.11 -7.31 6.65
#